data_AF-A0A9D1T9Q4-F1
#
_entry.id   AF-A0A9D1T9Q4-F1
#
_cell.length_a   1.000
_cell.length_b   1.000
_cell.length_c   1.000
_cell.angle_alpha   90.00
_cell.angle_beta   90.00
_cell.angle_gamma   90.00
#
_symmetry.space_group_name_H-M   'P 1'
#
loop_
_entity.id
_entity.type
_entity.pdbx_description
1 polymer ?
#
loop_
_entity_poly.entity_id
_entity_poly.type
_entity_poly.pdbx_seq_one_letter_code
_entity_poly.pdbx_strand_id
1 'polypeptide(L)'
;MFCGSCGRKIKEQAKFCPYCGQPVRTETEQNATPFYKKDFGRGKFDFKASSRSLWEDLFPSGNPSMNWYQFLIWGYLFFVAFFEFITGIRYLISVLRMFMNRFFYGGIITVYFIYILYSFGVAVSAIYVRQRLIHYRTDAPKAFLVWSGVFTVGNILIIVISAALNVYGMTKTQAETLLMWIVGGCLMVLLNYLYFKKRKFMFVH
;
A
#
# COMPACT_ATOMS: atom_id res chain seq x y z
N MET A 1 -3.52 33.86 0.57
CA MET A 1 -4.49 33.67 1.69
C MET A 1 -3.83 32.96 2.88
N PHE A 2 -4.42 32.97 4.08
CA PHE A 2 -3.94 32.22 5.26
C PHE A 2 -4.91 31.08 5.59
N CYS A 3 -4.40 29.95 6.06
CA CYS A 3 -5.25 28.83 6.45
C CYS A 3 -6.00 29.13 7.75
N GLY A 4 -7.33 29.02 7.76
CA GLY A 4 -8.17 29.25 8.94
C GLY A 4 -7.91 28.30 10.13
N SER A 5 -7.33 27.12 9.89
CA SER A 5 -7.08 26.13 10.96
C SER A 5 -5.67 26.19 11.54
N CYS A 6 -4.66 26.67 10.79
CA CYS A 6 -3.26 26.66 11.26
C CYS A 6 -2.52 28.00 11.12
N GLY A 7 -3.16 29.04 10.56
CA GLY A 7 -2.61 30.39 10.48
C GLY A 7 -1.44 30.58 9.51
N ARG A 8 -1.02 29.55 8.77
CA ARG A 8 0.12 29.66 7.83
C ARG A 8 -0.32 30.20 6.46
N LYS A 9 0.59 30.94 5.82
CA LYS A 9 0.38 31.53 4.48
C LYS A 9 0.35 30.43 3.42
N ILE A 10 -0.69 30.46 2.58
CA ILE A 10 -0.94 29.49 1.52
C ILE A 10 -1.21 30.19 0.18
N LYS A 11 -0.88 29.50 -0.92
CA LYS A 11 -1.15 29.97 -2.29
C LYS A 11 -2.66 30.09 -2.51
N GLU A 12 -3.09 31.11 -3.24
CA GLU A 12 -4.51 31.51 -3.41
C GLU A 12 -5.38 30.48 -4.14
N GLN A 13 -4.78 29.45 -4.74
CA GLN A 13 -5.47 28.41 -5.50
C GLN A 13 -5.43 27.03 -4.80
N ALA A 14 -4.95 26.96 -3.56
CA ALA A 14 -4.78 25.71 -2.84
C ALA A 14 -6.10 25.24 -2.22
N LYS A 15 -6.64 24.11 -2.70
CA LYS A 15 -7.86 23.46 -2.15
C LYS A 15 -7.66 22.89 -0.74
N PHE A 16 -6.42 22.58 -0.37
CA PHE A 16 -6.05 22.02 0.94
C PHE A 16 -4.77 22.70 1.45
N CYS A 17 -4.66 22.87 2.77
CA CYS A 17 -3.48 23.46 3.37
C CYS A 17 -2.29 22.48 3.39
N PRO A 18 -1.11 22.84 2.84
CA PRO A 18 0.07 21.97 2.82
C PRO A 18 0.70 21.75 4.20
N TYR A 19 0.33 22.55 5.21
CA TYR A 19 0.92 22.48 6.55
C TYR A 19 0.04 21.74 7.56
N CYS A 20 -1.28 21.75 7.40
CA CYS A 20 -2.21 21.10 8.33
C CYS A 20 -3.20 20.13 7.68
N GLY A 21 -3.24 20.04 6.34
CA GLY A 21 -4.09 19.10 5.61
C GLY A 21 -5.59 19.44 5.57
N GLN A 22 -6.03 20.53 6.20
CA GLN A 22 -7.44 20.94 6.19
C GLN A 22 -7.86 21.58 4.85
N PRO A 23 -9.11 21.36 4.38
CA PRO A 23 -9.63 21.99 3.18
C PRO A 23 -9.76 23.51 3.38
N VAL A 24 -9.43 24.27 2.34
CA VAL A 24 -9.49 25.74 2.36
C VAL A 24 -10.84 26.16 1.79
N ARG A 25 -11.73 26.67 2.65
CA ARG A 25 -13.04 27.18 2.22
C ARG A 25 -12.82 28.43 1.36
N THR A 26 -13.28 28.39 0.12
CA THR A 26 -13.25 29.54 -0.80
C THR A 26 -14.65 30.15 -0.80
N GLU A 27 -14.78 31.46 -0.60
CA GLU A 27 -16.06 32.16 -0.33
C GLU A 27 -17.03 32.26 -1.54
N THR A 28 -16.88 31.43 -2.58
CA THR A 28 -17.72 31.52 -3.79
C THR A 28 -18.95 30.59 -3.80
N GLU A 29 -19.23 29.85 -2.72
CA GLU A 29 -20.39 28.95 -2.60
C GLU A 29 -21.47 29.48 -1.64
N GLN A 30 -22.02 30.67 -1.88
CA GLN A 30 -23.16 31.16 -1.08
C GLN A 30 -24.46 31.51 -1.82
N ASN A 31 -24.54 31.45 -3.16
CA ASN A 31 -25.83 31.73 -3.82
C ASN A 31 -26.09 30.86 -5.05
N ALA A 32 -26.72 29.69 -4.84
CA ALA A 32 -27.64 29.08 -5.79
C ALA A 32 -28.38 27.89 -5.14
N THR A 33 -29.64 28.09 -4.78
CA THR A 33 -30.61 27.02 -4.47
C THR A 33 -31.04 26.33 -5.77
N PRO A 34 -31.14 24.98 -5.87
CA PRO A 34 -31.69 24.34 -7.05
C PRO A 34 -33.20 24.09 -6.86
N PHE A 35 -34.02 24.91 -7.52
CA PHE A 35 -35.41 24.57 -7.84
C PHE A 35 -35.40 23.72 -9.12
N TYR A 36 -35.74 22.43 -9.03
CA TYR A 36 -35.69 21.50 -10.16
C TYR A 36 -37.04 21.46 -10.89
N LYS A 37 -37.12 22.07 -12.08
CA LYS A 37 -38.23 21.94 -13.02
C LYS A 37 -37.76 21.08 -14.21
N LYS A 38 -38.50 20.02 -14.54
CA LYS A 38 -38.13 19.06 -15.60
C LYS A 38 -39.18 19.12 -16.71
N ASP A 39 -38.88 19.85 -17.79
CA ASP A 39 -39.68 19.87 -19.01
C ASP A 39 -39.06 18.92 -20.04
N PHE A 40 -39.86 17.96 -20.54
CA PHE A 40 -39.48 17.04 -21.62
C PHE A 40 -39.85 17.65 -22.99
N GLY A 41 -38.86 18.22 -23.67
CA GLY A 41 -38.98 18.74 -25.04
C GLY A 41 -38.26 17.87 -26.06
N ARG A 42 -38.95 17.54 -27.16
CA ARG A 42 -38.46 16.82 -28.36
C ARG A 42 -37.35 17.60 -29.07
N GLY A 43 -36.24 16.93 -29.44
CA GLY A 43 -35.26 17.50 -30.37
C GLY A 43 -34.07 16.60 -30.68
N LYS A 44 -33.88 16.34 -31.98
CA LYS A 44 -32.71 15.84 -32.74
C LYS A 44 -31.72 14.88 -32.05
N PHE A 45 -31.66 13.66 -32.60
CA PHE A 45 -30.59 12.70 -32.34
C PHE A 45 -29.36 13.06 -33.19
N ASP A 46 -28.44 13.83 -32.62
CA ASP A 46 -27.11 14.01 -33.21
C ASP A 46 -26.25 12.79 -32.84
N PHE A 47 -25.90 11.96 -33.82
CA PHE A 47 -24.89 10.92 -33.65
C PHE A 47 -23.52 11.59 -33.56
N LYS A 48 -23.20 12.13 -32.38
CA LYS A 48 -21.82 12.45 -32.02
C LYS A 48 -21.19 11.15 -31.57
N ALA A 49 -20.28 10.61 -32.38
CA ALA A 49 -19.47 9.45 -32.02
C ALA A 49 -18.83 9.70 -30.65
N SER A 50 -19.44 9.13 -29.61
CA SER A 50 -18.98 9.24 -28.23
C SER A 50 -17.78 8.34 -28.11
N SER A 51 -16.60 8.91 -28.33
CA SER A 51 -15.32 8.32 -27.95
C SER A 51 -15.14 8.30 -26.42
N ARG A 52 -16.20 7.99 -25.67
CA ARG A 52 -16.02 7.57 -24.27
C ARG A 52 -15.33 6.24 -24.32
N SER A 53 -14.12 6.20 -23.82
CA SER A 53 -13.44 4.94 -23.65
C SER A 53 -14.25 4.11 -22.66
N LEU A 54 -14.34 2.79 -22.87
CA LEU A 54 -14.91 1.85 -21.89
C LEU A 54 -14.37 2.10 -20.47
N TRP A 55 -13.15 2.64 -20.40
CA TRP A 55 -12.45 3.07 -19.20
C TRP A 55 -13.12 4.22 -18.43
N GLU A 56 -13.85 5.13 -19.07
CA GLU A 56 -14.66 6.15 -18.41
C GLU A 56 -15.92 5.56 -17.75
N ASP A 57 -16.54 4.55 -18.38
CA ASP A 57 -17.80 3.95 -17.90
C ASP A 57 -17.57 2.96 -16.74
N LEU A 58 -16.45 2.23 -16.75
CA LEU A 58 -16.09 1.33 -15.65
C LEU A 58 -15.70 2.06 -14.35
N PHE A 59 -15.33 3.35 -14.40
CA PHE A 59 -14.78 4.06 -13.24
C PHE A 59 -15.14 5.56 -13.17
N PRO A 60 -16.31 5.94 -12.63
CA PRO A 60 -16.76 7.33 -12.60
C PRO A 60 -15.89 8.23 -11.72
N SER A 61 -15.61 9.44 -12.20
CA SER A 61 -14.84 10.48 -11.51
C SER A 61 -15.70 11.27 -10.51
N GLY A 62 -16.17 10.60 -9.45
CA GLY A 62 -16.60 11.25 -8.21
C GLY A 62 -15.41 11.50 -7.29
N ASN A 63 -15.57 12.34 -6.25
CA ASN A 63 -14.57 12.52 -5.18
C ASN A 63 -13.97 11.15 -4.80
N PRO A 64 -12.70 10.88 -5.13
CA PRO A 64 -12.20 9.52 -5.10
C PRO A 64 -12.08 9.08 -3.65
N SER A 65 -13.01 8.25 -3.19
CA SER A 65 -12.96 7.66 -1.86
C SER A 65 -11.58 7.00 -1.67
N MET A 66 -10.92 7.35 -0.57
CA MET A 66 -9.56 6.92 -0.23
C MET A 66 -9.55 5.57 0.49
N ASN A 67 -10.65 4.81 0.41
CA ASN A 67 -10.88 3.61 1.23
C ASN A 67 -9.75 2.57 1.06
N TRP A 68 -9.25 2.38 -0.16
CA TRP A 68 -8.09 1.50 -0.40
C TRP A 68 -6.81 2.01 0.26
N TYR A 69 -6.52 3.31 0.15
CA TYR A 69 -5.35 3.92 0.79
C TYR A 69 -5.42 3.85 2.32
N GLN A 70 -6.61 4.07 2.87
CA GLN A 70 -6.87 3.91 4.30
C GLN A 70 -6.69 2.45 4.73
N PHE A 71 -7.17 1.48 3.94
CA PHE A 71 -6.92 0.05 4.18
C PHE A 71 -5.43 -0.30 4.14
N LEU A 72 -4.64 0.26 3.23
CA LEU A 72 -3.19 0.01 3.17
C LEU A 72 -2.46 0.45 4.44
N ILE A 73 -2.82 1.62 4.97
CA ILE A 73 -2.18 2.23 6.13
C ILE A 73 -2.63 1.59 7.45
N TRP A 74 -3.93 1.35 7.59
CA TRP A 74 -4.53 0.87 8.84
C TRP A 74 -4.58 -0.66 8.91
N GLY A 75 -4.77 -1.33 7.78
CA GLY A 75 -4.82 -2.78 7.70
C GLY A 75 -3.48 -3.35 7.25
N TYR A 76 -3.20 -3.29 5.95
CA TYR A 76 -2.14 -4.08 5.32
C TYR A 76 -0.76 -3.90 5.97
N LEU A 77 -0.23 -2.67 6.06
CA LEU A 77 1.10 -2.44 6.60
C LEU A 77 1.22 -2.80 8.09
N PHE A 78 0.14 -2.61 8.85
CA PHE A 78 0.10 -2.97 10.26
C PHE A 78 0.10 -4.49 10.43
N PHE A 79 -0.73 -5.21 9.66
CA PHE A 79 -0.77 -6.66 9.70
C PHE A 79 0.54 -7.28 9.22
N VAL A 80 1.16 -6.77 8.16
CA VAL A 80 2.48 -7.24 7.73
C VAL A 80 3.49 -7.05 8.86
N ALA A 81 3.56 -5.88 9.49
CA ALA A 81 4.47 -5.66 10.60
C ALA A 81 4.21 -6.61 11.79
N PHE A 82 2.94 -6.84 12.13
CA PHE A 82 2.54 -7.71 13.23
C PHE A 82 2.86 -9.18 12.97
N PHE A 83 2.49 -9.72 11.80
CA PHE A 83 2.76 -11.11 11.45
C PHE A 83 4.26 -11.38 11.27
N GLU A 84 5.03 -10.44 10.73
CA GLU A 84 6.48 -10.55 10.63
C GLU A 84 7.17 -10.50 12.00
N PHE A 85 6.68 -9.66 12.90
CA PHE A 85 7.17 -9.62 14.28
C PHE A 85 6.92 -10.95 15.01
N ILE A 86 5.71 -11.51 14.90
CA ILE A 86 5.39 -12.84 15.44
C ILE A 86 6.29 -13.91 14.82
N THR A 87 6.50 -13.84 13.50
CA THR A 87 7.37 -14.78 12.79
C THR A 87 8.80 -14.73 13.32
N GLY A 88 9.35 -13.53 13.53
CA GLY A 88 10.66 -13.33 14.16
C GLY A 88 10.75 -13.94 15.55
N ILE A 89 9.75 -13.72 16.41
CA ILE A 89 9.69 -14.34 17.75
C ILE A 89 9.65 -15.86 17.65
N ARG A 90 8.85 -16.43 16.73
CA ARG A 90 8.76 -17.89 16.55
C ARG A 90 10.11 -18.49 16.19
N TYR A 91 10.86 -17.88 15.27
CA TYR A 91 12.20 -18.36 14.93
C TYR A 91 13.19 -18.17 16.07
N LEU A 92 13.10 -17.07 16.83
CA LEU A 92 13.92 -16.86 18.02
C LEU A 92 13.69 -17.95 19.07
N ILE A 93 12.43 -18.29 19.36
CA ILE A 93 12.07 -19.39 20.27
C ILE A 93 12.62 -20.73 19.75
N SER A 94 12.56 -20.97 18.44
CA SER A 94 13.12 -22.19 17.84
C SER A 94 14.63 -22.29 18.08
N VAL A 95 15.37 -21.20 17.89
CA VAL A 95 16.82 -21.14 18.16
C VAL A 95 17.10 -21.39 19.65
N LEU A 96 16.36 -20.73 20.56
CA LEU A 96 16.51 -20.95 22.00
C LEU A 96 16.27 -22.42 22.39
N ARG A 97 15.25 -23.06 21.81
CA ARG A 97 14.93 -24.47 22.06
C ARG A 97 16.05 -25.40 21.56
N MET A 98 16.71 -25.08 20.45
CA MET A 98 17.86 -25.85 19.95
C MET A 98 19.05 -25.78 20.92
N PHE A 99 19.35 -24.59 21.47
CA PHE A 99 20.38 -24.44 22.49
C PHE A 99 20.06 -25.24 23.76
N MET A 100 18.81 -25.17 24.25
CA MET A 100 18.37 -25.90 25.44
C MET A 100 18.48 -27.43 25.25
N ASN A 101 18.12 -27.93 24.08
CA ASN A 101 18.10 -29.37 23.79
C ASN A 101 19.45 -29.89 23.26
N ARG A 102 20.50 -29.06 23.19
CA ARG A 102 21.84 -29.38 22.64
C ARG A 102 21.82 -29.97 21.22
N PHE A 103 20.80 -29.66 20.43
CA PHE A 103 20.73 -30.07 19.03
C PHE A 103 21.39 -28.99 18.15
N PHE A 104 22.62 -29.25 17.73
CA PHE A 104 23.42 -28.33 16.91
C PHE A 104 23.51 -28.80 15.46
N TYR A 105 22.50 -28.47 14.66
CA TYR A 105 22.60 -28.54 13.21
C TYR A 105 22.92 -27.15 12.67
N GLY A 106 24.21 -26.90 12.40
CA GLY A 106 24.73 -25.58 12.03
C GLY A 106 23.97 -24.92 10.88
N GLY A 107 23.64 -25.67 9.82
CA GLY A 107 22.90 -25.15 8.67
C GLY A 107 21.49 -24.63 9.02
N ILE A 108 20.76 -25.32 9.90
CA ILE A 108 19.41 -24.91 10.30
C ILE A 108 19.44 -23.65 11.16
N ILE A 109 20.43 -23.57 12.06
CA ILE A 109 20.65 -22.41 12.92
C ILE A 109 20.94 -21.16 12.07
N THR A 110 21.82 -21.28 11.06
CA THR A 110 22.14 -20.18 10.14
C THR A 110 20.89 -19.67 9.42
N VAL A 111 20.04 -20.57 8.91
CA VAL A 111 18.79 -20.19 8.24
C VAL A 111 17.89 -19.40 9.18
N TYR A 112 17.73 -19.83 10.43
CA TYR A 112 16.87 -19.14 11.39
C TYR A 112 17.37 -17.74 11.74
N PHE A 113 18.68 -17.53 11.86
CA PHE A 113 19.22 -16.17 12.05
C PHE A 113 18.90 -15.24 10.87
N ILE A 114 18.97 -15.75 9.63
CA ILE A 114 18.59 -14.99 8.43
C ILE A 114 17.10 -14.62 8.50
N TYR A 115 16.22 -15.56 8.86
CA TYR A 115 14.79 -15.29 9.02
C TYR A 115 14.52 -14.22 10.09
N ILE A 116 15.19 -14.30 11.23
CA ILE A 116 15.03 -13.34 12.34
C ILE A 116 15.43 -11.93 11.90
N LEU A 117 16.60 -11.77 11.27
CA LEU A 117 17.08 -10.47 10.79
C LEU A 117 16.15 -9.90 9.73
N TYR A 118 15.72 -10.73 8.78
CA TYR A 118 14.79 -10.34 7.74
C TYR A 118 13.44 -9.89 8.31
N SER A 119 12.80 -10.70 9.15
CA SER A 119 11.45 -10.44 9.65
C SER A 119 11.39 -9.16 10.50
N PHE A 120 12.38 -8.92 11.35
CA PHE A 120 12.48 -7.67 12.11
C PHE A 120 12.75 -6.47 11.19
N GLY A 121 13.62 -6.63 10.17
CA GLY A 121 13.88 -5.59 9.18
C GLY A 121 12.63 -5.20 8.39
N VAL A 122 11.83 -6.19 7.98
CA VAL A 122 10.54 -5.97 7.32
C VAL A 122 9.56 -5.27 8.26
N ALA A 123 9.43 -5.72 9.51
CA ALA A 123 8.52 -5.11 10.47
C ALA A 123 8.85 -3.63 10.73
N VAL A 124 10.13 -3.29 10.90
CA VAL A 124 10.58 -1.90 11.08
C VAL A 124 10.33 -1.07 9.82
N SER A 125 10.66 -1.60 8.64
CA SER A 125 10.46 -0.89 7.38
C SER A 125 8.97 -0.71 7.03
N ALA A 126 8.10 -1.64 7.40
CA ALA A 126 6.65 -1.50 7.25
C ALA A 126 6.11 -0.30 8.06
N ILE A 127 6.56 -0.14 9.31
CA ILE A 127 6.20 1.00 10.17
C ILE A 127 6.74 2.31 9.58
N TYR A 128 7.97 2.29 9.05
CA TYR A 128 8.58 3.45 8.41
C TYR A 128 7.81 3.91 7.15
N VAL A 129 7.45 2.98 6.26
CA VAL A 129 6.67 3.27 5.06
C VAL A 129 5.28 3.78 5.44
N ARG A 130 4.66 3.21 6.48
CA ARG A 130 3.39 3.69 7.03
C ARG A 130 3.47 5.16 7.46
N GLN A 131 4.50 5.55 8.21
CA GLN A 131 4.69 6.94 8.64
C GLN A 131 4.80 7.88 7.44
N ARG A 132 5.51 7.48 6.37
CA ARG A 132 5.61 8.28 5.14
C ARG A 132 4.28 8.43 4.41
N LEU A 133 3.45 7.39 4.39
CA LEU A 133 2.12 7.41 3.78
C LEU A 133 1.14 8.31 4.54
N ILE A 134 1.16 8.29 5.88
CA ILE A 134 0.28 9.16 6.70
C ILE A 134 0.53 10.65 6.41
N HIS A 135 1.78 11.03 6.15
CA HIS A 135 2.16 12.42 5.89
C HIS A 135 2.01 12.84 4.42
N TYR A 136 1.41 12.00 3.56
CA TYR A 136 1.15 12.29 2.14
C TYR A 136 2.37 12.86 1.38
N ARG A 137 3.58 12.41 1.71
CA ARG A 137 4.81 12.86 1.02
C ARG A 137 4.76 12.47 -0.46
N THR A 138 5.31 13.30 -1.34
CA THR A 138 5.43 13.04 -2.79
C THR A 138 6.03 11.69 -3.13
N ASP A 139 7.02 11.27 -2.34
CA ASP A 139 7.75 10.02 -2.52
C ASP A 139 7.06 8.82 -1.84
N ALA A 140 5.99 9.03 -1.08
CA ALA A 140 5.30 7.96 -0.35
C ALA A 140 4.77 6.82 -1.26
N PRO A 141 4.08 7.08 -2.39
CA PRO A 141 3.60 6.00 -3.25
C PRO A 141 4.74 5.22 -3.92
N LYS A 142 5.82 5.90 -4.31
CA LYS A 142 7.02 5.24 -4.87
C LYS A 142 7.72 4.38 -3.81
N ALA A 143 7.91 4.93 -2.61
CA ALA A 143 8.53 4.21 -1.50
C ALA A 143 7.73 2.97 -1.10
N PHE A 144 6.40 3.05 -1.07
CA PHE A 144 5.54 1.89 -0.81
C PHE A 144 5.66 0.82 -1.89
N LEU A 145 5.65 1.19 -3.17
CA LEU A 145 5.77 0.23 -4.27
C LEU A 145 7.13 -0.48 -4.27
N VAL A 146 8.22 0.28 -4.06
CA VAL A 146 9.56 -0.30 -3.93
C VAL A 146 9.61 -1.26 -2.75
N TRP A 147 9.12 -0.84 -1.58
CA TRP A 147 9.10 -1.68 -0.39
C TRP A 147 8.27 -2.97 -0.60
N SER A 148 7.08 -2.86 -1.20
CA SER A 148 6.21 -4.01 -1.49
C SER A 148 6.86 -4.99 -2.48
N GLY A 149 7.59 -4.48 -3.47
CA GLY A 149 8.38 -5.29 -4.39
C GLY A 149 9.53 -6.00 -3.68
N VAL A 150 10.33 -5.28 -2.89
CA VAL A 150 11.44 -5.84 -2.09
C VAL A 150 10.94 -6.90 -1.12
N PHE A 151 9.82 -6.66 -0.44
CA PHE A 151 9.20 -7.61 0.47
C PHE A 151 8.76 -8.91 -0.24
N THR A 152 8.18 -8.79 -1.43
CA THR A 152 7.79 -9.95 -2.24
C THR A 152 9.01 -10.77 -2.66
N VAL A 153 10.04 -10.11 -3.21
CA VAL A 153 11.28 -10.76 -3.64
C VAL A 153 12.02 -11.40 -2.46
N GLY A 154 12.07 -10.72 -1.32
CA GLY A 154 12.71 -11.21 -0.10
C GLY A 154 12.09 -12.52 0.40
N ASN A 155 10.76 -12.62 0.41
CA ASN A 155 10.06 -13.85 0.79
C ASN A 155 10.35 -15.01 -0.18
N ILE A 156 10.37 -14.74 -1.48
CA ILE A 156 10.73 -15.74 -2.50
C ILE A 156 12.15 -16.24 -2.28
N LEU A 157 13.12 -15.34 -2.11
CA LEU A 157 14.53 -15.69 -1.90
C LEU A 157 14.72 -16.55 -0.65
N ILE A 158 14.07 -16.18 0.45
CA ILE A 158 14.14 -16.92 1.70
C ILE A 158 13.59 -18.35 1.55
N ILE A 159 12.48 -18.52 0.83
CA ILE A 159 11.92 -19.86 0.56
C ILE A 159 12.89 -20.68 -0.29
N VAL A 160 13.48 -20.09 -1.34
CA VAL A 160 14.45 -20.77 -2.21
C VAL A 160 15.70 -21.18 -1.44
N ILE A 161 16.26 -20.28 -0.60
CA ILE A 161 17.40 -20.58 0.28
C ILE A 161 17.04 -21.69 1.26
N SER A 162 15.84 -21.62 1.87
CA SER A 162 15.39 -22.66 2.80
C SER A 162 15.26 -24.02 2.10
N ALA A 163 14.75 -24.07 0.87
CA ALA A 163 14.62 -25.30 0.09
C ALA A 163 15.99 -25.87 -0.30
N ALA A 164 16.95 -25.02 -0.67
CA ALA A 164 18.31 -25.43 -1.03
C ALA A 164 19.09 -26.01 0.18
N LEU A 165 18.81 -25.52 1.38
CA LEU A 165 19.46 -25.98 2.62
C LEU A 165 18.73 -27.16 3.28
N ASN A 166 17.55 -27.54 2.77
CA ASN A 166 16.84 -28.73 3.23
C ASN A 166 17.36 -29.99 2.52
N VAL A 167 17.66 -31.04 3.29
CA VAL A 167 18.17 -32.33 2.78
C VAL A 167 17.20 -33.00 1.80
N TYR A 168 15.90 -32.76 1.98
CA TYR A 168 14.83 -33.35 1.16
C TYR A 168 14.38 -32.46 0.00
N GLY A 169 15.06 -31.32 -0.24
CA GLY A 169 14.63 -30.33 -1.22
C GLY A 169 13.37 -29.57 -0.80
N MET A 170 12.64 -29.05 -1.80
CA MET A 170 11.43 -28.25 -1.56
C MET A 170 10.27 -29.14 -1.10
N THR A 171 9.77 -28.87 0.10
CA THR A 171 8.56 -29.51 0.62
C THR A 171 7.30 -29.01 -0.10
N LYS A 172 6.23 -29.82 -0.11
CA LYS A 172 4.92 -29.40 -0.65
C LYS A 172 4.45 -28.07 -0.04
N THR A 173 4.61 -27.90 1.27
CA THR A 173 4.24 -26.66 1.99
C THR A 173 5.06 -25.46 1.52
N GLN A 174 6.36 -25.63 1.25
CA GLN A 174 7.19 -24.55 0.68
C GLN A 174 6.77 -24.20 -0.75
N ALA A 175 6.43 -25.19 -1.58
CA ALA A 175 5.97 -24.95 -2.95
C ALA A 175 4.63 -24.17 -2.98
N GLU A 176 3.67 -24.56 -2.15
CA GLU A 176 2.39 -23.84 -2.01
C GLU A 176 2.59 -22.42 -1.51
N THR A 177 3.47 -22.24 -0.51
CA THR A 177 3.81 -20.92 0.03
C THR A 177 4.50 -20.05 -1.01
N LEU A 178 5.41 -20.62 -1.81
CA LEU A 178 6.11 -19.93 -2.89
C LEU A 178 5.13 -19.41 -3.94
N LEU A 179 4.17 -20.24 -4.36
CA LEU A 179 3.11 -19.84 -5.30
C LEU A 179 2.27 -18.69 -4.74
N MET A 180 1.91 -18.72 -3.46
CA MET A 180 1.17 -17.63 -2.82
C MET A 180 1.94 -16.31 -2.84
N TRP A 181 3.26 -16.32 -2.57
CA TRP A 181 4.07 -15.11 -2.63
C TRP A 181 4.26 -14.57 -4.04
N ILE A 182 4.46 -15.46 -5.03
CA ILE A 182 4.58 -15.04 -6.43
C ILE A 182 3.26 -14.41 -6.89
N VAL A 183 2.15 -15.14 -6.78
CA VAL A 183 0.85 -14.68 -7.28
C VAL A 183 0.35 -13.48 -6.47
N GLY A 184 0.30 -13.61 -5.15
CA GLY A 184 -0.21 -12.59 -4.25
C GLY A 184 0.66 -11.33 -4.22
N GLY A 185 1.99 -11.49 -4.18
CA GLY A 185 2.93 -10.37 -4.18
C GLY A 185 2.92 -9.60 -5.50
N CYS A 186 2.97 -10.29 -6.65
CA CYS A 186 2.86 -9.65 -7.95
C CYS A 186 1.53 -8.92 -8.12
N LEU A 187 0.42 -9.55 -7.71
CA LEU A 187 -0.91 -8.93 -7.78
C LEU A 187 -0.98 -7.68 -6.90
N MET A 188 -0.45 -7.75 -5.68
CA MET A 188 -0.44 -6.62 -4.75
C MET A 188 0.40 -5.46 -5.30
N VAL A 189 1.58 -5.72 -5.87
CA VAL A 189 2.42 -4.68 -6.50
C VAL A 189 1.71 -4.08 -7.72
N LEU A 190 1.13 -4.90 -8.58
CA LEU A 190 0.46 -4.45 -9.81
C LEU A 190 -0.78 -3.58 -9.51
N LEU A 191 -1.66 -4.05 -8.61
CA LEU A 191 -2.86 -3.30 -8.23
C LEU A 191 -2.50 -1.96 -7.60
N ASN A 192 -1.49 -1.93 -6.71
CA ASN A 192 -1.05 -0.69 -6.10
C ASN A 192 -0.36 0.23 -7.11
N TYR A 193 0.40 -0.30 -8.07
CA TYR A 193 1.00 0.50 -9.14
C TYR A 193 -0.07 1.19 -9.99
N LEU A 194 -1.10 0.45 -10.42
CA LEU A 194 -2.22 0.99 -11.18
C LEU A 194 -3.01 2.03 -10.35
N TYR A 195 -3.27 1.73 -9.08
CA TYR A 195 -3.95 2.62 -8.16
C TYR A 195 -3.23 3.96 -8.00
N PHE A 196 -1.92 3.93 -7.70
CA PHE A 196 -1.13 5.14 -7.51
C PHE A 196 -0.90 5.90 -8.82
N LYS A 197 -0.79 5.21 -9.96
CA LYS A 197 -0.68 5.86 -11.29
C LYS A 197 -1.92 6.72 -11.59
N LYS A 198 -3.13 6.22 -11.31
CA LYS A 198 -4.38 6.97 -11.50
C LYS A 198 -4.50 8.17 -10.55
N ARG A 199 -3.89 8.09 -9.38
CA ARG A 199 -4.06 9.04 -8.27
C ARG A 199 -2.84 9.96 -8.03
N LYS A 200 -1.91 10.03 -8.99
CA LYS A 200 -0.69 10.85 -8.90
C LYS A 200 -0.97 12.32 -8.56
N PHE A 201 -2.09 12.87 -9.03
CA PHE A 201 -2.49 14.26 -8.81
C PHE A 201 -2.79 14.61 -7.33
N MET A 202 -2.90 13.63 -6.44
CA MET A 202 -3.21 13.85 -5.02
C MET A 202 -1.99 13.97 -4.11
N PHE A 203 -0.79 13.73 -4.65
CA PHE A 203 0.45 13.89 -3.89
C PHE A 203 1.01 15.30 -4.15
N VAL A 204 1.24 16.05 -3.07
CA VAL A 204 1.59 17.48 -3.12
C VAL A 204 3.00 17.65 -3.65
N HIS A 205 3.17 18.10 -4.91
CA HIS A 205 4.48 18.37 -5.53
C HIS A 205 5.36 19.35 -4.74
#